data_AF-A0A3M3YTE8-F1
#
_entry.id   AF-A0A3M3YTE8-F1
#
_cell.length_a   1.000
_cell.length_b   1.000
_cell.length_c   1.000
_cell.angle_alpha   90.00
_cell.angle_beta   90.00
_cell.angle_gamma   90.00
#
_symmetry.space_group_name_H-M   'P 1'
#
loop_
_entity.id
_entity.type
_entity.pdbx_description
1 polymer ?
#
loop_
_entity_poly.entity_id
_entity_poly.type
_entity_poly.pdbx_seq_one_letter_code
_entity_poly.pdbx_strand_id
1 'polypeptide(L)'
;MANKSANKIPLAPRFIRAGEAPAYLSMNLALFNLIVRPFVNEFPIGERGVGFDRQELDEWASSYVAAKAIDKKGAPEQQLPRSERLKGDTQWRERRSPGSPKGKGSGISTRKSTASDFTNLLAQLTDKKQSAT
;
A
#
# COMPACT_ATOMS: atom_id res chain seq x y z
N MET A 1 32.25 37.30 -8.74
CA MET A 1 32.18 36.32 -9.84
C MET A 1 32.03 34.93 -9.23
N ALA A 2 31.04 34.17 -9.69
CA ALA A 2 30.44 33.03 -9.01
C ALA A 2 31.38 31.85 -8.78
N ASN A 3 31.43 31.37 -7.54
CA ASN A 3 32.10 30.15 -7.12
C ASN A 3 31.25 28.92 -7.47
N LYS A 4 31.57 28.37 -8.65
CA LYS A 4 31.49 26.96 -9.08
C LYS A 4 30.77 26.03 -8.09
N SER A 5 29.50 25.73 -8.38
CA SER A 5 28.69 24.71 -7.74
C SER A 5 29.41 23.36 -7.76
N ALA A 6 29.86 22.90 -6.59
CA ALA A 6 30.38 21.55 -6.44
C ALA A 6 29.26 20.55 -6.78
N ASN A 7 29.40 19.82 -7.88
CA ASN A 7 28.51 18.72 -8.25
C ASN A 7 28.60 17.65 -7.17
N LYS A 8 27.63 17.67 -6.24
CA LYS A 8 27.49 16.64 -5.23
C LYS A 8 27.02 15.38 -5.93
N ILE A 9 27.93 14.42 -6.12
CA ILE A 9 27.56 13.08 -6.60
C ILE A 9 26.59 12.50 -5.56
N PRO A 10 25.35 12.14 -5.93
CA PRO A 10 24.43 11.51 -5.00
C PRO A 10 24.94 10.11 -4.69
N LEU A 11 25.68 9.97 -3.59
CA LEU A 11 26.07 8.67 -3.06
C LEU A 11 24.80 7.98 -2.57
N ALA A 12 24.41 6.92 -3.27
CA ALA A 12 23.31 6.07 -2.82
C ALA A 12 23.75 5.35 -1.53
N PRO A 13 22.96 5.40 -0.45
CA PRO A 13 23.26 4.65 0.76
C PRO A 13 23.35 3.15 0.46
N ARG A 14 24.37 2.48 1.00
CA ARG A 14 24.47 1.01 0.94
C ARG A 14 23.50 0.35 1.91
N PHE A 15 23.27 0.99 3.05
CA PHE A 15 22.40 0.50 4.11
C PHE A 15 21.07 1.23 4.08
N ILE A 16 19.98 0.48 4.14
CA ILE A 16 18.61 1.01 4.19
C ILE A 16 18.07 0.73 5.59
N ARG A 17 17.48 1.76 6.22
CA ARG A 17 16.85 1.62 7.54
C ARG A 17 15.58 0.78 7.43
N ALA A 18 15.22 0.06 8.50
CA ALA A 18 14.00 -0.75 8.51
C ALA A 18 12.71 0.02 8.19
N GLY A 19 12.64 1.32 8.51
CA GLY A 19 11.50 2.17 8.12
C GLY A 19 11.46 2.51 6.63
N GLU A 20 12.59 2.51 5.94
CA GLU A 20 12.72 2.87 4.52
C GLU A 20 12.74 1.64 3.59
N ALA A 21 13.09 0.46 4.12
CA ALA A 21 13.17 -0.78 3.34
C ALA A 21 11.85 -1.18 2.64
N PRO A 22 10.66 -1.05 3.25
CA PRO A 22 9.40 -1.30 2.54
C PRO A 22 9.17 -0.32 1.39
N ALA A 23 9.53 0.96 1.59
CA ALA A 23 9.39 1.98 0.57
C ALA A 23 10.34 1.75 -0.62
N TYR A 24 11.55 1.26 -0.36
CA TYR A 24 12.52 0.89 -1.39
C TYR A 24 11.94 -0.15 -2.36
N LEU A 25 11.29 -1.20 -1.84
CA LEU A 25 10.64 -2.23 -2.64
C LEU A 25 9.21 -1.87 -3.05
N SER A 26 8.77 -0.64 -2.80
CA SER A 26 7.41 -0.14 -3.08
C SER A 26 6.30 -1.05 -2.53
N MET A 27 6.50 -1.58 -1.33
CA MET A 27 5.58 -2.51 -0.68
C MET A 27 5.10 -2.00 0.68
N ASN A 28 3.95 -2.53 1.13
CA ASN A 28 3.43 -2.25 2.46
C ASN A 28 4.33 -2.89 3.53
N LEU A 29 4.60 -2.15 4.61
CA LEU A 29 5.34 -2.60 5.80
C LEU A 29 4.87 -3.97 6.33
N ALA A 30 3.56 -4.22 6.37
CA ALA A 30 3.02 -5.50 6.86
C ALA A 30 3.44 -6.68 5.96
N LEU A 31 3.41 -6.49 4.64
CA LEU A 31 3.85 -7.50 3.68
C LEU A 31 5.37 -7.66 3.70
N PHE A 32 6.11 -6.55 3.84
CA PHE A 32 7.56 -6.57 3.98
C PHE A 32 7.99 -7.44 5.16
N ASN A 33 7.38 -7.25 6.34
CA ASN A 33 7.72 -8.00 7.54
C ASN A 33 7.41 -9.51 7.42
N LEU A 34 6.48 -9.90 6.56
CA LEU A 34 6.09 -11.31 6.40
C LEU A 34 6.87 -12.01 5.29
N ILE A 35 7.15 -11.31 4.17
CA ILE A 35 7.64 -11.93 2.94
C ILE A 35 9.13 -11.62 2.69
N VAL A 36 9.63 -10.47 3.15
CA VAL A 36 11.02 -10.05 2.90
C VAL A 36 11.87 -10.31 4.12
N ARG A 37 11.42 -9.79 5.27
CA ARG A 37 12.20 -9.76 6.51
C ARG A 37 12.74 -11.13 6.97
N PRO A 38 12.03 -12.26 6.83
CA PRO A 38 12.58 -13.57 7.20
C PRO A 38 13.71 -14.08 6.29
N PHE A 39 13.89 -13.48 5.11
CA PHE A 39 14.80 -13.95 4.06
C PHE A 39 15.98 -13.00 3.82
N VAL A 40 16.05 -11.89 4.54
CA VAL A 40 17.09 -10.86 4.40
C VAL A 40 17.73 -10.65 5.77
N ASN A 41 19.05 -10.54 5.81
CA ASN A 41 19.78 -10.35 7.05
C ASN A 41 19.54 -8.95 7.64
N GLU A 42 19.22 -8.93 8.92
CA GLU A 42 19.10 -7.71 9.73
C GLU A 42 20.41 -7.44 10.47
N PHE A 43 20.85 -6.18 10.47
CA PHE A 43 21.93 -5.75 11.36
C PHE A 43 21.48 -4.54 12.20
N PRO A 44 21.92 -4.48 13.47
CA PRO A 44 21.68 -3.31 14.30
C PRO A 44 22.48 -2.12 13.78
N ILE A 45 21.83 -0.96 13.70
CA ILE A 45 22.48 0.33 13.46
C ILE A 45 22.31 1.20 14.70
N GLY A 46 23.36 1.23 15.53
CA GLY A 46 23.35 1.87 16.85
C GLY A 46 22.50 1.10 17.85
N GLU A 47 22.01 1.77 18.89
CA GLU A 47 21.29 1.12 20.00
C GLU A 47 19.86 0.65 19.66
N ARG A 48 19.20 1.33 18.72
CA ARG A 48 17.77 1.12 18.43
C ARG A 48 17.44 0.94 16.96
N GLY A 49 18.39 1.22 16.07
CA GLY A 49 18.17 1.13 14.64
C GLY A 49 18.36 -0.31 14.15
N VAL A 50 17.60 -0.69 13.12
CA VAL A 50 17.86 -1.89 12.33
C VAL A 50 18.03 -1.47 10.88
N GLY A 51 18.99 -2.10 10.21
CA GLY A 51 19.33 -1.87 8.82
C GLY A 51 19.36 -3.16 8.00
N PHE A 52 19.28 -2.96 6.69
CA PHE A 52 19.36 -3.98 5.65
C PHE A 52 20.39 -3.54 4.60
N ASP A 53 21.10 -4.49 3.99
CA ASP A 53 21.97 -4.18 2.84
C ASP A 53 21.08 -4.05 1.60
N ARG A 54 21.29 -2.98 0.84
CA ARG A 54 20.56 -2.75 -0.42
C ARG A 54 20.80 -3.89 -1.41
N GLN A 55 22.03 -4.39 -1.49
CA GLN A 55 22.35 -5.45 -2.46
C GLN A 55 21.54 -6.72 -2.18
N GLU A 56 21.40 -7.09 -0.91
CA GLU A 56 20.63 -8.26 -0.50
C GLU A 56 19.13 -8.09 -0.79
N LEU A 57 18.60 -6.88 -0.58
CA LEU A 57 17.21 -6.55 -0.96
C LEU A 57 17.00 -6.66 -2.48
N ASP A 58 17.97 -6.23 -3.29
CA ASP A 58 17.91 -6.32 -4.75
C ASP A 58 17.98 -7.78 -5.25
N GLU A 59 18.84 -8.60 -4.63
CA GLU A 59 18.97 -10.04 -4.93
C GLU A 59 17.68 -10.79 -4.57
N TRP A 60 17.08 -10.49 -3.40
CA TRP A 60 15.79 -11.02 -3.01
C TRP A 60 14.69 -10.60 -4.00
N ALA A 61 14.64 -9.33 -4.40
CA ALA A 61 13.64 -8.82 -5.32
C ALA A 61 13.75 -9.48 -6.70
N SER A 62 14.96 -9.66 -7.20
CA SER A 62 15.22 -10.36 -8.48
C SER A 62 14.72 -11.81 -8.43
N SER A 63 15.00 -12.51 -7.33
CA SER A 63 14.53 -13.88 -7.09
C SER A 63 13.00 -13.94 -6.99
N TYR A 64 12.38 -12.97 -6.30
CA TYR A 64 10.94 -12.86 -6.16
C TYR A 64 10.25 -12.64 -7.51
N VAL A 65 10.78 -11.73 -8.33
CA VAL A 65 10.25 -11.47 -9.68
C VAL A 65 10.40 -12.72 -10.55
N ALA A 66 11.55 -13.39 -10.56
CA ALA A 66 11.73 -14.62 -11.32
C ALA A 66 10.73 -15.72 -10.94
N ALA A 67 10.42 -15.86 -9.65
CA ALA A 67 9.47 -16.86 -9.15
C ALA A 67 8.00 -16.49 -9.34
N LYS A 68 7.66 -15.19 -9.41
CA LYS A 68 6.27 -14.68 -9.43
C LYS A 68 5.88 -14.00 -10.73
N ALA A 69 6.81 -13.87 -11.68
CA ALA A 69 6.52 -13.32 -12.99
C ALA A 69 5.43 -14.16 -13.68
N ILE A 70 4.36 -13.49 -14.08
CA ILE A 70 3.31 -14.10 -14.90
C ILE A 70 3.77 -14.03 -16.35
N ASP A 71 3.92 -15.17 -16.99
CA ASP A 71 4.23 -15.26 -18.42
C ASP A 71 3.11 -14.64 -19.26
N LYS A 72 3.29 -13.39 -19.69
CA LYS A 72 2.35 -12.66 -20.56
C LYS A 72 2.49 -13.04 -22.04
N LYS A 73 3.00 -14.25 -22.35
CA LYS A 73 3.30 -14.69 -23.73
C LYS A 73 2.07 -14.81 -24.66
N GLY A 74 0.86 -14.60 -24.15
CA GLY A 74 -0.39 -14.63 -24.93
C GLY A 74 -1.11 -13.29 -25.10
N ALA A 75 -0.58 -12.18 -24.59
CA ALA A 75 -1.18 -10.87 -24.87
C ALA A 75 -0.60 -10.34 -26.19
N PRO A 76 -1.37 -10.24 -27.29
CA PRO A 76 -0.89 -9.55 -28.46
C PRO A 76 -0.56 -8.13 -28.03
N GLU A 77 0.72 -7.84 -28.15
CA GLU A 77 1.32 -6.55 -27.91
C GLU A 77 0.60 -5.54 -28.80
N GLN A 78 -0.38 -4.83 -28.24
CA GLN A 78 -0.96 -3.63 -28.86
C GLN A 78 0.06 -2.49 -28.73
N GLN A 79 1.30 -2.71 -29.21
CA GLN A 79 2.23 -1.67 -29.61
C GLN A 79 1.70 -1.07 -30.92
N LEU A 80 0.56 -0.40 -30.84
CA LEU A 80 0.28 0.67 -31.79
C LEU A 80 0.58 1.97 -31.04
N PRO A 81 1.40 2.87 -31.59
CA PRO A 81 1.51 4.22 -31.06
C PRO A 81 0.10 4.80 -30.94
N ARG A 82 -0.14 5.55 -29.87
CA ARG A 82 -1.47 6.09 -29.48
C ARG A 82 -2.22 6.79 -30.63
N SER A 83 -1.50 7.23 -31.66
CA SER A 83 -2.00 7.88 -32.88
C SER A 83 -2.69 6.95 -33.88
N GLU A 84 -2.45 5.63 -33.87
CA GLU A 84 -3.03 4.69 -34.84
C GLU A 84 -4.33 4.00 -34.37
N ARG A 85 -4.84 4.33 -33.17
CA ARG A 85 -6.14 3.83 -32.69
C ARG A 85 -7.37 4.50 -33.35
N LEU A 86 -7.22 5.08 -34.55
CA LEU A 86 -8.35 5.64 -35.28
C LEU A 86 -8.84 4.64 -36.32
N LYS A 87 -10.15 4.41 -36.28
CA LYS A 87 -10.99 3.68 -37.25
C LYS A 87 -11.21 2.19 -36.99
N GLY A 88 -11.66 1.89 -35.77
CA GLY A 88 -12.48 0.70 -35.50
C GLY A 88 -13.52 1.06 -34.47
N ASP A 89 -14.79 1.09 -34.87
CA ASP A 89 -15.94 1.49 -34.06
C ASP A 89 -15.97 0.77 -32.71
N THR A 90 -15.46 1.44 -31.67
CA THR A 90 -15.93 1.24 -30.32
C THR A 90 -16.83 2.41 -30.02
N GLN A 91 -18.03 2.33 -30.60
CA GLN A 91 -19.21 2.94 -30.00
C GLN A 91 -19.19 2.49 -28.54
N TRP A 92 -18.70 3.37 -27.66
CA TRP A 92 -18.89 3.23 -26.23
C TRP A 92 -20.32 2.78 -26.06
N ARG A 93 -20.54 1.61 -25.45
CA ARG A 93 -21.88 1.24 -25.03
C ARG A 93 -22.30 2.34 -24.08
N GLU A 94 -23.06 3.29 -24.59
CA GLU A 94 -23.89 4.19 -23.82
C GLU A 94 -24.95 3.29 -23.20
N ARG A 95 -24.54 2.48 -22.21
CA ARG A 95 -25.46 1.96 -21.23
C ARG A 95 -25.89 3.20 -20.48
N ARG A 96 -26.99 3.80 -20.95
CA ARG A 96 -27.79 4.68 -20.11
C ARG A 96 -28.05 3.88 -18.84
N SER A 97 -27.40 4.27 -17.75
CA SER A 97 -27.76 3.78 -16.43
C SER A 97 -29.26 4.02 -16.29
N PRO A 98 -30.09 2.99 -16.02
CA PRO A 98 -31.44 3.23 -15.57
C PRO A 98 -31.31 4.13 -14.35
N GLY A 99 -31.79 5.36 -14.46
CA GLY A 99 -31.78 6.30 -13.35
C GLY A 99 -32.48 5.63 -12.19
N SER A 100 -31.74 5.29 -11.13
CA SER A 100 -32.33 4.82 -9.89
C SER A 100 -33.28 5.92 -9.42
N PRO A 101 -34.59 5.67 -9.24
CA PRO A 101 -35.46 6.62 -8.56
C PRO A 101 -35.10 6.55 -7.07
N LYS A 102 -33.95 7.11 -6.71
CA LYS A 102 -33.55 7.27 -5.31
C LYS A 102 -34.28 8.51 -4.82
N GLY A 103 -35.53 8.30 -4.40
CA GLY A 103 -36.25 9.26 -3.59
C GLY A 103 -35.38 9.70 -2.43
N LYS A 104 -35.36 11.01 -2.16
CA LYS A 104 -34.51 11.64 -1.16
C LYS A 104 -34.93 11.24 0.25
N GLY A 105 -34.48 10.07 0.70
CA GLY A 105 -34.51 9.68 2.10
C GLY A 105 -33.41 10.40 2.86
N SER A 106 -33.68 11.62 3.32
CA SER A 106 -32.86 12.29 4.33
C SER A 106 -32.99 11.54 5.65
N GLY A 107 -32.06 10.65 5.94
CA GLY A 107 -31.92 9.97 7.23
C GLY A 107 -30.65 10.40 7.95
N ILE A 108 -30.51 11.68 8.26
CA ILE A 108 -29.48 12.13 9.20
C ILE A 108 -30.06 11.91 10.59
N SER A 109 -29.69 10.79 11.23
CA SER A 109 -29.98 10.60 12.66
C SER A 109 -29.05 11.53 13.46
N THR A 110 -29.58 12.67 13.88
CA THR A 110 -28.92 13.67 14.75
C THR A 110 -29.02 13.31 16.23
N ARG A 111 -28.97 12.02 16.60
CA ARG A 111 -28.82 11.68 18.02
C ARG A 111 -27.40 11.98 18.46
N LYS A 112 -27.21 13.11 19.12
CA LYS A 112 -26.00 13.39 19.90
C LYS A 112 -25.97 12.41 21.06
N SER A 113 -25.03 11.47 21.06
CA SER A 113 -24.75 10.66 22.24
C SER A 113 -24.10 11.55 23.29
N THR A 114 -24.63 11.54 24.51
CA THR A 114 -24.11 12.32 25.64
C THR A 114 -23.08 11.47 26.38
N ALA A 115 -22.15 12.07 27.12
CA ALA A 115 -21.12 11.32 27.87
C ALA A 115 -21.73 10.24 28.81
N SER A 116 -22.96 10.45 29.28
CA SER A 116 -23.75 9.49 30.07
C SER A 116 -24.11 8.20 29.34
N ASP A 117 -24.21 8.24 28.01
CA ASP A 117 -24.55 7.06 27.20
C ASP A 117 -23.34 6.11 27.13
N PHE A 118 -22.13 6.66 27.13
CA PHE A 118 -20.88 5.89 27.19
C PHE A 118 -20.67 5.24 28.56
N THR A 119 -20.99 5.94 29.65
CA THR A 119 -20.85 5.38 31.01
C THR A 119 -21.84 4.25 31.26
N ASN A 120 -23.08 4.38 30.79
CA ASN A 120 -24.08 3.30 30.87
C ASN A 120 -23.68 2.06 30.04
N LEU A 121 -23.04 2.27 28.89
CA LEU A 121 -22.52 1.16 28.07
C LEU A 121 -21.37 0.42 28.77
N LEU A 122 -20.45 1.14 29.42
CA LEU A 122 -19.38 0.52 30.18
C LEU A 122 -19.90 -0.27 31.38
N ALA A 123 -20.87 0.28 32.13
CA ALA A 123 -21.51 -0.42 33.24
C ALA A 123 -22.19 -1.73 32.78
N GLN A 124 -22.93 -1.71 31.66
CA GLN A 124 -23.57 -2.92 31.12
C GLN A 124 -22.57 -3.99 30.66
N LEU A 125 -21.39 -3.58 30.17
CA LEU A 125 -20.33 -4.52 29.79
C LEU A 125 -19.65 -5.13 31.03
N THR A 126 -19.51 -4.38 32.11
CA THR A 126 -18.93 -4.87 33.37
C THR A 126 -19.90 -5.73 34.16
N ASP A 127 -21.21 -5.44 34.10
CA ASP A 127 -22.24 -6.18 34.84
C ASP A 127 -22.54 -7.56 34.22
N LYS A 128 -22.20 -7.77 32.94
CA LYS A 128 -22.41 -9.06 32.25
C LYS A 128 -21.36 -10.13 32.55
N LYS A 129 -20.51 -9.94 33.58
CA LYS A 129 -19.50 -10.95 33.96
C LYS A 129 -19.52 -11.26 35.45
N GLN A 130 -20.36 -12.23 35.84
CA GLN A 130 -20.00 -13.46 36.58
C GLN A 130 -21.28 -14.22 37.01
N SER A 131 -21.73 -15.17 36.20
CA SER A 131 -22.47 -16.34 36.72
C SER A 131 -21.59 -17.56 36.47
N ALA A 132 -20.77 -17.87 37.46
CA ALA A 132 -20.12 -19.16 37.61
C ALA A 132 -20.93 -19.94 38.67
N THR A 133 -21.65 -20.95 38.20
CA THR A 133 -22.01 -22.14 38.99
C THR A 133 -21.75 -23.34 38.10
#